data_AF-A0A3P6C8J3-F1
#
_entry.id   AF-A0A3P6C8J3-F1
#
_cell.length_a   1.000
_cell.length_b   1.000
_cell.length_c   1.000
_cell.angle_alpha   90.00
_cell.angle_beta   90.00
_cell.angle_gamma   90.00
#
_symmetry.space_group_name_H-M   'P 1'
#
loop_
_entity.id
_entity.type
_entity.pdbx_description
1 polymer ?
#
loop_
_entity_poly.entity_id
_entity_poly.type
_entity_poly.pdbx_seq_one_letter_code
_entity_poly.pdbx_strand_id
1 'polypeptide(L)' 'IKKTKKEENTWEPFWDKEFEFQLTVPELALLRVEVHDYNMLVKDDFLGQTCFSVTS' A
#
# COMPACT_ATOMS: atom_id res chain seq x y z
N ILE A 1 -3.64 -4.26 -8.33
CA ILE A 1 -3.34 -3.80 -6.94
C ILE A 1 -2.35 -4.81 -6.36
N LYS A 2 -1.18 -4.35 -5.94
CA LYS A 2 -0.18 -5.21 -5.28
C LYS A 2 -0.31 -5.02 -3.76
N LYS A 3 -0.09 -6.08 -2.98
CA LYS A 3 -0.22 -6.08 -1.52
C LYS A 3 1.02 -6.73 -0.89
N THR A 4 1.41 -6.25 0.29
CA THR A 4 2.47 -6.87 1.10
C THR A 4 1.93 -8.08 1.85
N LYS A 5 2.80 -8.80 2.56
CA LYS A 5 2.35 -9.76 3.57
C LYS A 5 1.76 -8.99 4.76
N LYS A 6 0.84 -9.62 5.49
CA LYS A 6 0.39 -9.08 6.78
C LYS A 6 1.52 -9.23 7.81
N GLU A 7 1.71 -8.20 8.62
CA GLU A 7 2.53 -8.26 9.84
C GLU A 7 1.56 -8.32 11.02
N GLU A 8 1.77 -9.25 11.95
CA GLU A 8 0.83 -9.50 13.05
C GLU A 8 1.31 -8.81 14.33
N ASN A 9 0.40 -8.09 15.00
CA ASN A 9 0.60 -7.52 16.34
C ASN A 9 1.85 -6.62 16.50
N THR A 10 2.15 -5.78 15.51
CA THR A 10 3.23 -4.79 15.59
C THR A 10 2.73 -3.36 15.36
N TRP A 11 3.25 -2.43 16.15
CA TRP A 11 3.02 -0.99 15.97
C TRP A 11 3.92 -0.38 14.89
N GLU A 12 5.01 -1.08 14.56
CA GLU A 12 6.02 -0.65 13.58
C GLU A 12 6.24 -1.79 12.57
N PRO A 13 5.29 -2.02 11.63
CA PRO A 13 5.42 -3.08 10.64
C PRO A 13 6.58 -2.81 9.67
N PHE A 14 7.35 -3.85 9.38
CA PHE A 14 8.48 -3.79 8.46
C PHE A 14 8.34 -4.86 7.38
N TRP A 15 7.92 -4.45 6.18
CA TRP A 15 7.61 -5.40 5.10
C TRP A 15 8.78 -5.73 4.17
N ASP A 16 9.76 -4.83 4.07
CA ASP A 16 10.91 -4.93 3.15
C ASP A 16 10.54 -5.49 1.76
N LYS A 17 9.46 -4.95 1.18
CA LYS A 17 8.85 -5.47 -0.03
C LYS A 17 8.84 -4.45 -1.15
N GLU A 18 9.47 -4.81 -2.26
CA GLU A 18 9.51 -3.99 -3.46
C GLU A 18 8.39 -4.37 -4.45
N PHE A 19 7.90 -3.35 -5.16
CA PHE A 19 6.90 -3.48 -6.21
C PHE A 19 7.29 -2.64 -7.42
N GLU A 20 7.28 -3.27 -8.59
CA GLU A 20 7.46 -2.57 -9.86
C GLU A 20 6.14 -2.33 -10.58
N PHE A 21 6.00 -1.14 -11.18
CA PHE A 21 4.86 -0.74 -11.99
C PHE A 21 5.37 -0.11 -13.29
N GLN A 22 4.89 -0.60 -14.43
CA GLN A 22 5.16 0.02 -15.72
C GLN A 22 4.17 1.17 -15.94
N LEU A 23 4.69 2.38 -16.17
CA LEU A 23 3.89 3.58 -16.40
C LEU A 23 4.04 4.02 -17.85
N THR A 24 2.91 4.28 -18.51
CA THR A 24 2.90 4.82 -19.89
C THR A 24 2.86 6.35 -19.93
N VAL A 25 2.26 7.00 -18.92
CA VAL A 25 2.19 8.46 -18.79
C VAL A 25 2.47 8.85 -17.32
N PRO A 26 3.74 9.00 -16.92
CA PRO A 26 4.13 9.28 -15.54
C PRO A 26 3.53 10.56 -14.96
N GLU A 27 3.30 11.58 -15.79
CA GLU A 27 2.81 12.91 -15.39
C GLU A 27 1.39 12.88 -14.83
N LEU A 28 0.61 11.85 -15.18
CA LEU A 28 -0.74 11.62 -14.66
C LEU A 28 -0.79 10.53 -13.59
N ALA A 29 0.36 9.92 -13.27
CA ALA A 29 0.43 8.80 -12.35
C ALA A 29 0.45 9.27 -10.89
N LEU A 30 -0.37 8.63 -10.07
CA LEU A 30 -0.36 8.77 -8.62
C LEU A 30 -0.06 7.42 -7.98
N LEU A 31 0.96 7.36 -7.14
CA LEU A 31 1.20 6.23 -6.27
C LEU A 31 0.32 6.37 -5.02
N ARG A 32 -0.62 5.44 -4.88
CA ARG A 32 -1.47 5.34 -3.69
C ARG A 32 -0.98 4.21 -2.79
N VAL A 33 -0.72 4.55 -1.53
CA VAL A 33 -0.41 3.57 -0.49
C VAL A 33 -1.55 3.57 0.50
N GLU A 34 -2.10 2.39 0.77
CA GLU A 34 -3.20 2.18 1.73
C GLU A 34 -2.75 1.16 2.76
N VAL A 35 -3.07 1.43 4.03
CA VAL A 35 -2.84 0.52 5.15
C VAL A 35 -4.19 0.03 5.64
N HIS A 36 -4.30 -1.29 5.80
CA HIS A 36 -5.51 -1.95 6.26
C HIS A 36 -5.16 -2.90 7.40
N ASP A 37 -6.02 -3.00 8.40
CA ASP A 37 -5.93 -4.02 9.45
C ASP A 37 -6.56 -5.30 8.94
N TYR A 38 -5.77 -6.38 8.93
CA TYR A 38 -6.19 -7.64 8.37
C TYR A 38 -7.10 -8.38 9.34
N ASN A 39 -8.33 -8.66 8.92
CA ASN A 39 -9.28 -9.44 9.69
C ASN A 39 -9.63 -10.75 8.96
N MET A 40 -9.52 -11.89 9.63
CA MET A 40 -9.80 -13.19 9.01
C MET A 40 -11.29 -13.45 8.75
N LEU A 41 -12.19 -12.77 9.50
CA LEU A 41 -13.62 -13.07 9.52
C LEU A 41 -14.47 -12.04 8.75
N VAL A 42 -13.99 -10.81 8.64
CA VAL A 42 -14.67 -9.71 7.97
C VAL A 42 -13.72 -9.03 6.99
N LYS A 43 -14.24 -8.07 6.21
CA LYS A 43 -13.42 -7.24 5.33
C LYS A 43 -12.37 -6.50 6.16
N ASP A 44 -11.14 -6.41 5.65
CA ASP A 44 -10.07 -5.63 6.26
C ASP A 44 -10.54 -4.21 6.60
N ASP A 45 -10.20 -3.75 7.80
CA ASP A 45 -10.55 -2.41 8.26
C ASP A 45 -9.55 -1.40 7.71
N PHE A 46 -10.06 -0.34 7.09
CA PHE A 46 -9.21 0.71 6.51
C PHE A 46 -8.58 1.56 7.63
N LEU A 47 -7.25 1.60 7.70
CA LEU A 47 -6.53 2.38 8.71
C LEU A 47 -6.09 3.75 8.18
N GLY A 48 -5.73 3.84 6.90
CA GLY A 48 -5.28 5.11 6.33
C GLY A 48 -4.73 4.99 4.91
N GLN A 49 -4.49 6.15 4.30
CA GLN A 49 -4.00 6.25 2.93
C GLN A 49 -3.16 7.50 2.73
N THR A 50 -2.20 7.42 1.81
CA THR A 50 -1.47 8.56 1.28
C THR A 50 -1.30 8.43 -0.25
N CYS A 51 -1.13 9.57 -0.92
CA CYS A 51 -0.99 9.67 -2.36
C CYS A 51 0.25 10.49 -2.69
N PHE A 52 1.07 10.00 -3.61
CA PHE A 52 2.25 10.68 -4.12
C PHE A 52 2.16 10.83 -5.63
N SER A 53 2.54 12.00 -6.14
CA SER A 53 2.87 12.17 -7.56
C SER A 53 4.18 11.46 -7.87
N VAL A 54 4.24 10.76 -9.01
CA VAL A 54 5.45 10.00 -9.40
C VAL A 54 6.54 10.91 -10.00
N THR A 55 6.18 12.14 -10.36
CA THR A 55 7.02 13.07 -11.14
C THR A 55 7.46 14.32 -10.39
N SER A 56 7.19 14.43 -9.07
CA SER A 56 7.58 15.59 -8.27
C SER A 56 9.05 15.60 -7.87
#